data_AF-A0A6I2KSU0-F1
#
_entry.id   AF-A0A6I2KSU0-F1
#
_cell.length_a   1.000
_cell.length_b   1.000
_cell.length_c   1.000
_cell.angle_alpha   90.00
_cell.angle_beta   90.00
_cell.angle_gamma   90.00
#
_symmetry.space_group_name_H-M   'P 1'
#
loop_
_entity.id
_entity.type
_entity.pdbx_description
1 polymer ?
#
loop_
_entity_poly.entity_id
_entity_poly.type
_entity_poly.pdbx_seq_one_letter_code
_entity_poly.pdbx_strand_id
1 'polypeptide(L)'
;MTANTETELAAVKASLASAEQLVAERDQRIAALERHTETVAKIMNDLLVGNQAAWIEWQHGAGAEAAMTWVEGSLMGVGVPGEDEPWAKEARAWYSANKSDQFPTCFCGRPSNILWMGRGFCSDAHLDQAQAKAKAEVAGKTGLPIFDGKSEDTEGGSCD
;
A
#
# COMPACT_ATOMS: atom_id res chain seq x y z
N MET A 1 -61.90 18.63 -10.37
CA MET A 1 -60.73 19.01 -9.54
C MET A 1 -60.23 17.88 -8.64
N THR A 2 -61.07 16.95 -8.19
CA THR A 2 -60.71 15.84 -7.29
C THR A 2 -59.84 14.72 -7.89
N ALA A 3 -59.99 14.42 -9.19
CA ALA A 3 -59.20 13.36 -9.84
C ALA A 3 -57.69 13.69 -9.95
N ASN A 4 -57.34 14.98 -10.07
CA ASN A 4 -55.94 15.41 -10.13
C ASN A 4 -55.26 15.27 -8.76
N THR A 5 -55.96 15.61 -7.68
CA THR A 5 -55.43 15.53 -6.32
C THR A 5 -55.19 14.09 -5.86
N GLU A 6 -56.01 13.14 -6.30
CA GLU A 6 -55.81 11.71 -6.00
C GLU A 6 -54.58 11.15 -6.73
N THR A 7 -54.36 11.58 -7.96
CA THR A 7 -53.19 11.19 -8.77
C THR A 7 -51.90 11.75 -8.19
N GLU A 8 -51.90 13.02 -7.80
CA GLU A 8 -50.76 13.67 -7.13
C GLU A 8 -50.44 13.02 -5.77
N LEU A 9 -51.46 12.70 -4.97
CA LEU A 9 -51.29 12.01 -3.70
C LEU A 9 -50.68 10.61 -3.87
N ALA A 10 -51.09 9.87 -4.91
CA ALA A 10 -50.51 8.56 -5.22
C ALA A 10 -49.03 8.67 -5.60
N ALA A 11 -48.66 9.68 -6.41
CA ALA A 11 -47.27 9.92 -6.81
C ALA A 11 -46.37 10.30 -5.62
N VAL A 12 -46.88 11.10 -4.69
CA VAL A 12 -46.16 11.46 -3.46
C VAL A 12 -45.95 10.23 -2.56
N LYS A 13 -46.98 9.39 -2.40
CA LYS A 13 -46.86 8.14 -1.62
C LYS A 13 -45.84 7.17 -2.22
N ALA A 14 -45.83 7.03 -3.54
CA ALA A 14 -44.85 6.20 -4.24
C ALA A 14 -43.42 6.75 -4.06
N SER A 15 -43.24 8.07 -4.16
CA SER A 15 -41.95 8.72 -3.91
C SER A 15 -41.49 8.56 -2.46
N LEU A 16 -42.41 8.67 -1.49
CA LEU A 16 -42.10 8.45 -0.07
C LEU A 16 -41.63 7.02 0.19
N ALA A 17 -42.37 6.02 -0.31
CA ALA A 17 -41.99 4.61 -0.17
C ALA A 17 -40.62 4.32 -0.81
N SER A 18 -40.34 4.91 -1.97
CA SER A 18 -39.02 4.79 -2.61
C SER A 18 -37.91 5.46 -1.78
N ALA A 19 -38.18 6.61 -1.17
CA ALA A 19 -37.21 7.30 -0.32
C ALA A 19 -36.93 6.51 0.97
N GLU A 20 -37.97 5.94 1.59
CA GLU A 20 -37.84 5.07 2.77
C GLU A 20 -36.97 3.83 2.45
N GLN A 21 -37.16 3.22 1.29
CA GLN A 21 -36.34 2.09 0.85
C GLN A 21 -34.87 2.50 0.66
N LEU A 22 -34.60 3.65 0.04
CA LEU A 22 -33.24 4.16 -0.15
C LEU A 22 -32.55 4.50 1.17
N VAL A 23 -33.29 5.04 2.15
CA VAL A 23 -32.76 5.31 3.48
C VAL A 23 -32.43 3.99 4.19
N ALA A 24 -33.32 3.00 4.13
CA ALA A 24 -33.07 1.69 4.73
C ALA A 24 -31.84 0.98 4.11
N GLU A 25 -31.65 1.07 2.79
CA GLU A 25 -30.46 0.53 2.12
C GLU A 25 -29.18 1.27 2.57
N ARG A 26 -29.24 2.60 2.68
CA ARG A 26 -28.12 3.41 3.18
C ARG A 26 -27.77 3.05 4.62
N ASP A 27 -28.76 2.91 5.50
CA ASP A 27 -28.53 2.53 6.89
C ASP A 27 -27.89 1.14 7.01
N GLN A 28 -28.33 0.18 6.19
CA GLN A 28 -27.69 -1.13 6.11
C GLN A 28 -26.24 -1.03 5.63
N ARG A 29 -25.96 -0.20 4.63
CA ARG A 29 -24.61 0.02 4.11
C ARG A 29 -23.72 0.74 5.12
N ILE A 30 -24.23 1.73 5.84
CA ILE A 30 -23.52 2.43 6.91
C ILE A 30 -23.16 1.44 8.01
N ALA A 31 -24.14 0.65 8.49
CA ALA A 31 -23.88 -0.36 9.51
C ALA A 31 -22.85 -1.41 9.06
N ALA A 32 -22.83 -1.79 7.78
CA ALA A 32 -21.80 -2.67 7.24
C ALA A 32 -20.41 -2.01 7.24
N LEU A 33 -20.32 -0.75 6.81
CA LEU A 33 -19.07 0.01 6.81
C LEU A 33 -18.54 0.26 8.22
N GLU A 34 -19.42 0.51 9.20
CA GLU A 34 -19.06 0.63 10.62
C GLU A 34 -18.43 -0.67 11.14
N ARG A 35 -19.03 -1.83 10.84
CA ARG A 35 -18.46 -3.14 11.21
C ARG A 35 -17.10 -3.39 10.56
N HIS A 36 -16.94 -3.02 9.28
CA HIS A 36 -15.65 -3.13 8.60
C HIS A 36 -14.60 -2.23 9.25
N THR A 37 -14.96 -0.98 9.55
CA THR A 37 -14.07 0.00 10.20
C THR A 37 -13.67 -0.48 11.59
N GLU A 38 -14.60 -1.01 12.38
CA GLU A 38 -14.31 -1.58 13.69
C GLU A 38 -13.36 -2.78 13.61
N THR A 39 -13.55 -3.65 12.62
CA THR A 39 -12.68 -4.81 12.39
C THR A 39 -11.25 -4.37 12.04
N VAL A 40 -11.10 -3.41 11.13
CA VAL A 40 -9.78 -2.86 10.76
C VAL A 40 -9.13 -2.16 11.97
N ALA A 41 -9.89 -1.41 12.75
CA ALA A 41 -9.37 -0.75 13.95
C ALA A 41 -8.82 -1.75 14.98
N LYS A 42 -9.51 -2.88 15.19
CA LYS A 42 -9.03 -3.96 16.07
C LYS A 42 -7.73 -4.58 15.55
N ILE A 43 -7.67 -4.93 14.26
CA ILE A 43 -6.45 -5.48 13.65
C ILE A 43 -5.28 -4.52 13.78
N MET A 44 -5.48 -3.24 13.46
CA MET A 44 -4.43 -2.22 13.58
C MET A 44 -3.98 -2.01 15.04
N ASN A 45 -4.92 -2.04 15.98
CA ASN A 45 -4.59 -1.98 17.41
C ASN A 45 -3.69 -3.14 17.83
N ASP A 46 -4.05 -4.37 17.46
CA ASP A 46 -3.31 -5.57 17.86
C ASP A 46 -1.91 -5.60 17.24
N LEU A 47 -1.77 -5.15 15.99
CA LEU A 47 -0.47 -4.92 15.33
C LEU A 47 0.40 -3.91 16.09
N LEU A 48 -0.17 -2.79 16.52
CA LEU A 48 0.55 -1.75 17.26
C LEU A 48 0.97 -2.24 18.65
N VAL A 49 0.06 -2.89 19.38
CA VAL A 49 0.33 -3.41 20.73
C VAL A 49 1.34 -4.56 20.68
N GLY A 50 1.31 -5.42 19.67
CA GLY A 50 2.31 -6.46 19.46
C GLY A 50 3.72 -5.89 19.24
N ASN A 51 3.86 -4.83 18.43
CA ASN A 51 5.13 -4.12 18.24
C ASN A 51 5.61 -3.41 19.51
N GLN A 52 4.69 -2.85 20.31
CA GLN A 52 5.02 -2.27 21.62
C GLN A 52 5.53 -3.33 22.59
N ALA A 53 4.90 -4.51 22.62
CA ALA A 53 5.35 -5.64 23.43
C ALA A 53 6.74 -6.12 22.99
N ALA A 54 7.01 -6.21 21.69
CA ALA A 54 8.33 -6.52 21.16
C ALA A 54 9.40 -5.52 21.63
N TRP A 55 9.09 -4.22 21.60
CA TRP A 55 10.01 -3.19 22.10
C TRP A 55 10.31 -3.35 23.60
N ILE A 56 9.28 -3.61 24.41
CA ILE A 56 9.42 -3.82 25.85
C ILE A 56 10.26 -5.08 26.13
N GLU A 57 9.99 -6.19 25.43
CA GLU A 57 10.75 -7.45 25.55
C GLU A 57 12.22 -7.26 25.18
N TRP A 58 12.50 -6.49 24.13
CA TRP A 58 13.88 -6.18 23.74
C TRP A 58 14.62 -5.33 24.78
N GLN A 59 13.95 -4.34 25.38
CA GLN A 59 14.56 -3.41 26.35
C GLN A 59 14.70 -4.01 27.76
N HIS A 60 13.78 -4.87 28.17
CA HIS A 60 13.64 -5.30 29.56
C HIS A 60 13.51 -6.81 29.77
N GLY A 61 13.31 -7.57 28.68
CA GLY A 61 13.08 -9.02 28.72
C GLY A 61 14.30 -9.82 28.27
N ALA A 62 14.05 -10.90 27.53
CA ALA A 62 15.07 -11.85 27.09
C ALA A 62 15.83 -11.42 25.81
N GLY A 63 15.60 -10.20 25.31
CA GLY A 63 16.34 -9.62 24.19
C GLY A 63 15.63 -9.74 22.84
N ALA A 64 16.40 -9.55 21.76
CA ALA A 64 15.85 -9.34 20.41
C ALA A 64 15.16 -10.59 19.84
N GLU A 65 15.69 -11.77 20.09
CA GLU A 65 15.13 -13.03 19.60
C GLU A 65 13.77 -13.33 20.25
N ALA A 66 13.64 -13.06 21.55
CA ALA A 66 12.35 -13.18 22.25
C ALA A 66 11.35 -12.14 21.74
N ALA A 67 11.80 -10.91 21.48
CA ALA A 67 10.97 -9.85 20.92
C ALA A 67 10.33 -10.22 19.56
N MET A 68 11.03 -11.01 18.73
CA MET A 68 10.50 -11.46 17.44
C MET A 68 9.25 -12.34 17.57
N THR A 69 9.06 -13.04 18.70
CA THR A 69 7.84 -13.83 18.95
C THR A 69 6.60 -12.94 19.04
N TRP A 70 6.75 -11.74 19.62
CA TRP A 70 5.66 -10.75 19.67
C TRP A 70 5.36 -10.16 18.30
N VAL A 71 6.40 -9.90 17.50
CA VAL A 71 6.25 -9.45 16.12
C VAL A 71 5.53 -10.51 15.29
N GLU A 72 5.97 -11.77 15.34
CA GLU A 72 5.33 -12.88 14.62
C GLU A 72 3.87 -13.08 15.05
N GLY A 73 3.59 -13.02 16.35
CA GLY A 73 2.22 -13.07 16.87
C GLY A 73 1.34 -11.92 16.37
N SER A 74 1.91 -10.72 16.20
CA SER A 74 1.18 -9.58 15.64
C SER A 74 0.83 -9.77 14.15
N LEU A 75 1.57 -10.61 13.44
CA LEU A 75 1.33 -10.94 12.03
C LEU A 75 0.28 -12.05 11.84
N MET A 76 -0.33 -12.57 12.90
CA MET A 76 -1.39 -13.58 12.78
C MET A 76 -2.57 -13.08 11.92
N GLY A 77 -2.80 -13.77 10.81
CA GLY A 77 -3.83 -13.44 9.80
C GLY A 77 -3.24 -13.10 8.43
N VAL A 78 -2.09 -12.42 8.38
CA VAL A 78 -1.33 -12.20 7.13
C VAL A 78 -0.16 -13.17 6.97
N GLY A 79 0.35 -13.71 8.09
CA GLY A 79 1.45 -14.68 8.11
C GLY A 79 2.83 -14.04 7.97
N VAL A 80 3.85 -14.87 8.11
CA VAL A 80 5.24 -14.55 7.74
C VAL A 80 5.50 -14.94 6.28
N PRO A 81 6.39 -14.25 5.55
CA PRO A 81 6.77 -14.62 4.19
C PRO A 81 7.27 -16.07 4.13
N GLY A 82 6.83 -16.84 3.13
CA GLY A 82 7.44 -18.12 2.81
C GLY A 82 8.90 -17.94 2.36
N GLU A 83 9.78 -18.90 2.67
CA GLU A 83 11.21 -18.81 2.32
C GLU A 83 11.46 -18.77 0.80
N ASP A 84 10.52 -19.28 0.02
CA ASP A 84 10.54 -19.33 -1.45
C ASP A 84 9.88 -18.12 -2.12
N GLU A 85 9.27 -17.22 -1.33
CA GLU A 85 8.63 -16.04 -1.89
C GLU A 85 9.66 -15.02 -2.42
N PRO A 86 9.30 -14.26 -3.48
CA PRO A 86 10.14 -13.18 -3.98
C PRO A 86 10.50 -12.20 -2.85
N TRP A 87 11.79 -11.92 -2.72
CA TRP A 87 12.33 -10.97 -1.73
C TRP A 87 12.24 -11.40 -0.26
N ALA A 88 11.86 -12.65 0.05
CA ALA A 88 11.74 -13.14 1.43
C ALA A 88 13.03 -12.97 2.27
N LYS A 89 14.20 -12.97 1.62
CA LYS A 89 15.52 -12.78 2.26
C LYS A 89 15.99 -11.34 2.30
N GLU A 90 15.21 -10.40 1.74
CA GLU A 90 15.60 -9.02 1.51
C GLU A 90 14.54 -8.05 2.03
N ALA A 91 14.58 -7.75 3.34
CA ALA A 91 13.53 -7.01 4.05
C ALA A 91 13.06 -5.72 3.37
N ARG A 92 14.00 -4.91 2.82
CA ARG A 92 13.66 -3.67 2.12
C ARG A 92 12.94 -3.93 0.79
N ALA A 93 13.39 -4.92 0.03
CA ALA A 93 12.73 -5.28 -1.23
C ALA A 93 11.34 -5.89 -0.97
N TRP A 94 11.22 -6.73 0.05
CA TRP A 94 9.93 -7.26 0.51
C TRP A 94 8.95 -6.13 0.85
N TYR A 95 9.35 -5.20 1.71
CA TYR A 95 8.50 -4.08 2.11
C TYR A 95 8.09 -3.22 0.91
N SER A 96 9.05 -2.88 0.04
CA SER A 96 8.78 -2.10 -1.17
C SER A 96 7.82 -2.79 -2.15
N ALA A 97 7.89 -4.12 -2.24
CA ALA A 97 7.03 -4.92 -3.12
C ALA A 97 5.61 -5.13 -2.58
N ASN A 98 5.42 -5.05 -1.25
CA ASN A 98 4.18 -5.48 -0.62
C ASN A 98 3.40 -4.35 0.07
N LYS A 99 3.97 -3.15 0.22
CA LYS A 99 3.21 -1.99 0.74
C LYS A 99 2.06 -1.62 -0.19
N SER A 100 1.01 -1.00 0.36
CA SER A 100 -0.21 -0.65 -0.38
C SER A 100 0.01 0.38 -1.50
N ASP A 101 0.92 1.34 -1.28
CA ASP A 101 1.28 2.38 -2.25
C ASP A 101 2.70 2.15 -2.75
N GLN A 102 2.84 1.23 -3.71
CA GLN A 102 4.12 0.82 -4.29
C GLN A 102 4.68 1.90 -5.22
N PHE A 103 5.98 2.13 -5.13
CA PHE A 103 6.64 2.97 -6.12
C PHE A 103 6.79 2.20 -7.44
N PRO A 104 6.90 2.91 -8.59
CA PRO A 104 7.26 2.27 -9.84
C PRO A 104 8.52 1.42 -9.67
N THR A 105 8.57 0.26 -10.31
CA THR A 105 9.75 -0.61 -10.26
C THR A 105 10.97 0.12 -10.81
N CYS A 106 12.13 -0.19 -10.23
CA CYS A 106 13.38 0.32 -10.74
C CYS A 106 13.63 -0.24 -12.15
N PHE A 107 14.46 0.43 -12.94
CA PHE A 107 14.80 -0.03 -14.29
C PHE A 107 15.52 -1.39 -14.29
N CYS A 108 16.13 -1.80 -13.18
CA CYS A 108 16.71 -3.13 -12.98
C CYS A 108 15.68 -4.22 -12.65
N GLY A 109 14.38 -3.87 -12.56
CA GLY A 109 13.29 -4.78 -12.23
C GLY A 109 13.03 -4.96 -10.73
N ARG A 110 13.90 -4.43 -9.85
CA ARG A 110 13.76 -4.54 -8.39
C ARG A 110 12.68 -3.57 -7.84
N PRO A 111 11.93 -3.96 -6.79
CA PRO A 111 11.04 -3.05 -6.07
C PRO A 111 11.79 -1.82 -5.55
N SER A 112 11.19 -0.65 -5.75
CA SER A 112 11.80 0.63 -5.42
C SER A 112 11.47 1.09 -4.00
N ASN A 113 12.44 1.69 -3.32
CA ASN A 113 12.26 2.33 -2.02
C ASN A 113 12.52 3.85 -2.07
N ILE A 114 12.97 4.36 -3.21
CA ILE A 114 13.25 5.77 -3.46
C ILE A 114 12.37 6.24 -4.63
N LEU A 115 11.78 7.42 -4.52
CA LEU A 115 10.98 8.03 -5.59
C LEU A 115 11.62 9.36 -5.99
N TRP A 116 11.91 9.52 -7.28
CA TRP A 116 12.41 10.77 -7.83
C TRP A 116 11.84 11.01 -9.22
N MET A 117 11.24 12.20 -9.43
CA MET A 117 10.64 12.60 -10.72
C MET A 117 9.65 11.58 -11.29
N GLY A 118 8.83 10.95 -10.43
CA GLY A 118 7.85 9.95 -10.84
C GLY A 118 8.43 8.58 -11.23
N ARG A 119 9.74 8.36 -11.02
CA ARG A 119 10.42 7.07 -11.23
C ARG A 119 10.87 6.50 -9.90
N GLY A 120 10.88 5.17 -9.79
CA GLY A 120 11.36 4.48 -8.61
C GLY A 120 12.79 3.96 -8.77
N PHE A 121 13.51 3.92 -7.66
CA PHE A 121 14.88 3.41 -7.57
C PHE A 121 15.03 2.50 -6.36
N CYS A 122 15.81 1.42 -6.50
CA CYS A 122 16.07 0.45 -5.43
C CYS A 122 17.32 0.78 -4.59
N SER A 123 18.19 1.66 -5.08
CA SER A 123 19.42 2.09 -4.41
C SER A 123 19.79 3.53 -4.78
N ASP A 124 20.65 4.15 -3.97
CA ASP A 124 21.18 5.48 -4.24
C ASP A 124 22.03 5.48 -5.52
N ALA A 125 22.75 4.40 -5.82
CA ALA A 125 23.51 4.26 -7.05
C ALA A 125 22.63 4.37 -8.31
N HIS A 126 21.44 3.76 -8.31
CA HIS A 126 20.51 3.84 -9.43
C HIS A 126 19.82 5.20 -9.51
N LEU A 127 19.57 5.85 -8.37
CA LEU A 127 19.11 7.24 -8.34
C LEU A 127 20.16 8.18 -8.94
N ASP A 128 21.42 8.06 -8.52
CA ASP A 128 22.53 8.90 -8.97
C ASP A 128 22.75 8.77 -10.48
N GLN A 129 22.66 7.55 -11.01
CA GLN A 129 22.68 7.31 -12.46
C GLN A 129 21.55 8.05 -13.18
N ALA A 130 20.33 8.00 -12.64
CA ALA A 130 19.19 8.70 -13.22
C ALA A 130 19.33 10.22 -13.13
N GLN A 131 19.86 10.74 -12.02
CA GLN A 131 20.14 12.17 -11.87
C GLN A 131 21.23 12.66 -12.81
N ALA A 132 22.31 11.88 -12.97
CA ALA A 132 23.39 12.18 -13.90
C ALA A 132 22.87 12.26 -15.34
N LYS A 133 22.00 11.32 -15.73
CA LYS A 133 21.33 11.35 -17.03
C LYS A 133 20.47 12.59 -17.22
N ALA A 134 19.59 12.90 -16.27
CA ALA A 134 18.73 14.08 -16.37
C ALA A 134 19.54 15.38 -16.46
N LYS A 135 20.62 15.51 -15.67
CA LYS A 135 21.54 16.65 -15.74
C LYS A 135 22.20 16.76 -17.12
N ALA A 136 22.59 15.64 -17.72
CA ALA A 136 23.19 15.60 -19.04
C ALA A 136 22.18 15.95 -20.16
N GLU A 137 20.94 15.47 -20.06
CA GLU A 137 19.84 15.80 -20.97
C GLU A 137 19.52 17.30 -20.95
N VAL A 138 19.43 17.90 -19.75
CA VAL A 138 19.27 19.36 -19.57
C VAL A 138 20.45 20.13 -20.17
N ALA A 139 21.67 19.59 -20.10
CA ALA A 139 22.86 20.18 -20.71
C ALA A 139 22.96 19.96 -22.23
N GLY A 140 21.96 19.36 -22.88
CA GLY A 140 21.93 19.14 -24.33
C GLY A 140 22.87 18.04 -24.83
N LYS A 141 23.37 17.17 -23.94
CA LYS A 141 24.20 16.02 -24.30
C LYS A 141 23.31 14.80 -24.55
N THR A 142 23.18 14.37 -25.81
CA THR A 142 22.43 13.17 -26.19
C THR A 142 23.40 12.01 -26.46
N GLY A 143 23.22 10.89 -25.76
CA GLY A 143 24.10 9.71 -25.89
C GLY A 143 24.37 8.91 -24.61
N LEU A 144 23.55 9.07 -23.57
CA LEU A 144 23.65 8.26 -22.34
C LEU A 144 22.64 7.09 -22.35
N PRO A 145 22.95 6.00 -21.63
CA PRO A 145 22.18 4.75 -21.59
C PRO A 145 20.65 4.91 -21.61
N ILE A 146 19.98 4.12 -22.44
CA ILE A 146 18.51 4.06 -22.47
C ILE A 146 18.04 3.21 -21.30
N PHE A 147 17.63 3.85 -20.20
CA PHE A 147 17.13 3.12 -19.02
C PHE A 147 15.69 2.59 -19.19
N ASP A 148 15.52 1.58 -20.04
CA ASP A 148 14.25 0.88 -20.30
C ASP A 148 14.19 -0.55 -19.74
N GLY A 149 15.25 -0.98 -19.05
CA GLY A 149 15.40 -2.34 -18.50
C GLY A 149 15.56 -3.42 -19.58
N LYS A 150 15.84 -3.04 -20.83
CA LYS A 150 16.00 -3.94 -21.99
C LYS A 150 17.24 -3.63 -22.83
N SER A 151 17.81 -2.43 -22.74
CA SER A 151 19.04 -2.06 -23.46
C SER A 151 20.28 -2.55 -22.72
N GLU A 152 21.34 -2.91 -23.45
CA GLU A 152 22.62 -3.39 -22.87
C GLU A 152 23.20 -2.41 -21.83
N ASP A 153 22.91 -1.12 -21.97
CA ASP A 153 23.38 -0.09 -21.06
C ASP A 153 22.58 0.01 -19.74
N THR A 154 21.47 -0.74 -19.59
CA THR A 154 20.70 -0.84 -18.33
C THR A 154 21.23 -1.84 -17.34
N GLU A 155 22.10 -2.76 -17.76
CA GLU A 155 22.45 -3.96 -16.99
C GLU A 155 23.67 -3.74 -16.05
N GLY A 156 24.29 -2.57 -16.04
CA GLY A 156 25.63 -2.39 -15.45
C GLY A 156 25.73 -1.80 -14.04
N GLY A 157 24.64 -1.31 -13.46
CA GLY A 157 24.68 -0.71 -12.12
C GLY A 157 24.51 -1.76 -11.03
N SER A 158 25.57 -2.12 -10.31
CA SER A 158 25.46 -2.83 -9.02
C SER A 158 24.35 -2.19 -8.18
N CYS A 159 23.46 -3.01 -7.63
CA CYS A 159 22.45 -2.56 -6.67
C CYS A 159 23.08 -2.21 -5.30
N ASP A 160 24.35 -2.56 -5.12
CA ASP A 160 25.21 -2.28 -3.96
C ASP A 160 26.14 -1.09 -4.21
#